data_AF-A0A7W1QAG7-F1
#
_entry.id   AF-A0A7W1QAG7-F1
#
_cell.length_a   1.000
_cell.length_b   1.000
_cell.length_c   1.000
_cell.angle_alpha   90.00
_cell.angle_beta   90.00
_cell.angle_gamma   90.00
#
_symmetry.space_group_name_H-M   'P 1'
#
loop_
_entity.id
_entity.type
_entity.pdbx_description
1 polymer ?
#
loop_
_entity_poly.entity_id
_entity_poly.type
_entity_poly.pdbx_seq_one_letter_code
_entity_poly.pdbx_strand_id
1 'polypeptide(L)'
;MQPGVIGFGFAVGVMPSFVQVARHRGRYVLRDGYHRSYGLLARGVTHVPVFVRDFGVGDLGVGAGLFPTDVYLGERPPLLTDFLDDTVAADVRVPTAQEMLVIQGLELTPLG
;
A
#
# COMPACT_ATOMS: atom_id res chain seq x y z
N MET A 1 -32.44 -6.34 39.06
CA MET A 1 -31.60 -6.29 37.84
C MET A 1 -30.65 -5.12 38.02
N GLN A 2 -29.33 -5.36 38.07
CA GLN A 2 -28.36 -4.26 38.07
C GLN A 2 -28.43 -3.56 36.70
N PRO A 3 -28.45 -2.22 36.65
CA PRO A 3 -28.34 -1.51 35.39
C PRO A 3 -27.03 -1.91 34.71
N GLY A 4 -27.12 -2.36 33.45
CA GLY A 4 -25.93 -2.68 32.66
C GLY A 4 -25.12 -1.42 32.38
N VAL A 5 -23.79 -1.53 32.45
CA VAL A 5 -22.87 -0.47 32.02
C VAL A 5 -22.93 -0.35 30.49
N ILE A 6 -23.17 0.85 29.98
CA ILE A 6 -22.99 1.14 28.55
C ILE A 6 -21.50 1.41 28.33
N GLY A 7 -20.83 0.51 27.62
CA GLY A 7 -19.45 0.70 27.18
C GLY A 7 -19.40 1.27 25.76
N PHE A 8 -18.56 2.28 25.53
CA PHE A 8 -18.15 2.72 24.19
C PHE A 8 -16.66 2.46 24.01
N GLY A 9 -16.27 1.96 22.84
CA GLY A 9 -14.88 1.64 22.52
C GLY A 9 -14.61 1.67 21.02
N PHE A 10 -13.33 1.67 20.67
CA PHE A 10 -12.84 1.63 19.30
C PHE A 10 -11.64 0.69 19.23
N ALA A 11 -11.42 0.09 18.06
CA ALA A 11 -10.24 -0.72 17.79
C ALA A 11 -9.27 0.08 16.93
N VAL A 12 -8.01 0.17 17.38
CA VAL A 12 -6.90 0.65 16.56
C VAL A 12 -6.04 -0.55 16.20
N GLY A 13 -5.87 -0.81 14.91
CA GLY A 13 -5.02 -1.89 14.42
C GLY A 13 -4.10 -1.36 13.33
N VAL A 14 -2.80 -1.63 13.45
CA VAL A 14 -1.88 -1.50 12.33
C VAL A 14 -1.91 -2.82 11.58
N MET A 15 -2.49 -2.83 10.39
CA MET A 15 -2.42 -4.02 9.54
C MET A 15 -1.00 -4.20 9.02
N PRO A 16 -0.44 -5.42 9.06
CA PRO A 16 0.86 -5.67 8.48
C PRO A 16 0.80 -5.40 6.97
N SER A 17 1.68 -4.52 6.50
CA SER A 17 1.80 -4.22 5.08
C SER A 17 2.90 -5.11 4.49
N PHE A 18 2.49 -6.04 3.63
CA PHE A 18 3.39 -7.03 3.02
C PHE A 18 3.85 -6.59 1.63
N VAL A 19 5.00 -7.09 1.17
CA VAL A 19 5.36 -6.96 -0.25
C VAL A 19 4.53 -7.95 -1.04
N GLN A 20 3.74 -7.46 -2.00
CA GLN A 20 2.84 -8.29 -2.81
C GLN A 20 3.23 -8.23 -4.28
N VAL A 21 3.23 -9.38 -4.92
CA VAL A 21 3.59 -9.53 -6.32
C VAL A 21 2.45 -10.23 -7.06
N ALA A 22 2.06 -9.64 -8.19
CA ALA A 22 1.18 -10.27 -9.16
C ALA A 22 1.98 -11.15 -10.11
N ARG A 23 1.53 -12.39 -10.32
CA ARG A 23 1.97 -13.21 -11.45
C ARG A 23 0.99 -13.02 -12.61
N HIS A 24 1.47 -12.53 -13.74
CA HIS A 24 0.66 -12.32 -14.94
C HIS A 24 1.46 -12.67 -16.20
N ARG A 25 0.97 -13.60 -17.03
CA ARG A 25 1.62 -14.04 -18.29
C ARG A 25 3.11 -14.38 -18.12
N GLY A 26 3.48 -15.05 -17.02
CA GLY A 26 4.87 -15.42 -16.71
C GLY A 26 5.75 -14.27 -16.23
N ARG A 27 5.21 -13.07 -16.06
CA ARG A 27 5.89 -11.92 -15.43
C ARG A 27 5.45 -11.74 -13.98
N TYR A 28 6.34 -11.18 -13.18
CA TYR A 28 6.10 -10.80 -11.80
C TYR A 28 6.08 -9.28 -11.70
N VAL A 29 4.95 -8.71 -11.27
CA VAL A 29 4.75 -7.27 -11.17
C VAL A 29 4.48 -6.92 -9.71
N LEU A 30 5.20 -5.93 -9.18
CA LEU A 30 4.98 -5.45 -7.82
C LEU A 30 3.59 -4.80 -7.72
N ARG A 31 2.80 -5.15 -6.69
CA ARG A 31 1.45 -4.61 -6.46
C ARG A 31 1.38 -3.74 -5.20
N ASP A 32 2.11 -4.13 -4.18
CA ASP A 32 2.26 -3.39 -2.93
C ASP A 32 3.71 -3.55 -2.43
N GLY A 33 4.18 -2.53 -1.72
CA GLY A 33 5.50 -2.50 -1.13
C GLY A 33 6.56 -1.77 -1.95
N TYR A 34 6.19 -0.93 -2.92
CA TYR A 34 7.15 -0.13 -3.71
C TYR A 34 8.18 0.60 -2.83
N HIS A 35 7.73 1.37 -1.84
CA HIS A 35 8.63 2.08 -0.92
C HIS A 35 9.53 1.14 -0.10
N ARG A 36 9.00 -0.01 0.34
CA ARG A 36 9.79 -1.02 1.08
C ARG A 36 10.84 -1.65 0.18
N SER A 37 10.44 -2.11 -0.98
CA SER A 37 11.33 -2.72 -1.96
C SER A 37 12.40 -1.73 -2.40
N TYR A 38 12.05 -0.47 -2.68
CA TYR A 38 13.00 0.60 -2.96
C TYR A 38 13.98 0.80 -1.81
N GLY A 39 13.49 0.98 -0.57
CA GLY A 39 14.36 1.20 0.59
C GLY A 39 15.25 0.01 0.94
N LEU A 40 14.85 -1.21 0.58
CA LEU A 40 15.67 -2.42 0.72
C LEU A 40 16.72 -2.49 -0.40
N LEU A 41 16.32 -2.24 -1.64
CA LEU A 41 17.20 -2.21 -2.80
C LEU A 41 18.27 -1.13 -2.66
N ALA A 42 17.91 0.06 -2.22
CA ALA A 42 18.82 1.18 -1.95
C ALA A 42 19.89 0.84 -0.88
N ARG A 43 19.64 -0.18 -0.04
CA ARG A 43 20.60 -0.71 0.95
C ARG A 43 21.35 -1.95 0.44
N GLY A 44 21.23 -2.28 -0.84
CA GLY A 44 21.87 -3.43 -1.46
C GLY A 44 21.18 -4.78 -1.20
N VAL A 45 19.99 -4.79 -0.61
CA VAL A 45 19.22 -6.04 -0.41
C VAL A 45 18.53 -6.41 -1.72
N THR A 46 18.90 -7.56 -2.29
CA THR A 46 18.41 -8.01 -3.61
C THR A 46 17.34 -9.10 -3.54
N HIS A 47 17.13 -9.70 -2.37
CA HIS A 47 16.17 -10.80 -2.16
C HIS A 47 15.33 -10.54 -0.91
N VAL A 48 14.01 -10.59 -1.07
CA VAL A 48 13.05 -10.34 0.01
C VAL A 48 11.87 -11.32 -0.09
N PRO A 49 11.27 -11.71 1.05
CA PRO A 49 10.05 -12.50 1.01
C PRO A 49 8.88 -11.68 0.46
N VAL A 50 8.08 -12.29 -0.41
CA VAL A 50 6.90 -11.66 -1.02
C VAL A 50 5.72 -12.62 -1.03
N PHE A 51 4.51 -12.06 -0.99
CA PHE A 51 3.30 -12.84 -1.29
C PHE A 51 3.04 -12.77 -2.79
N VAL A 52 3.17 -13.92 -3.45
CA VAL A 52 2.79 -14.06 -4.86
C VAL A 52 1.32 -14.42 -4.94
N ARG A 53 0.56 -13.69 -5.76
CA ARG A 53 -0.83 -13.99 -6.08
C ARG A 53 -1.03 -14.05 -7.59
N ASP A 54 -1.87 -14.98 -8.03
CA ASP A 54 -2.36 -15.03 -9.40
C ASP A 54 -3.51 -14.03 -9.55
N PHE A 55 -3.42 -13.15 -10.54
CA PHE A 55 -4.45 -12.15 -10.83
C PHE A 55 -5.08 -12.41 -12.21
N GLY A 56 -6.40 -12.19 -12.30
CA GLY A 56 -7.17 -12.39 -13.52
C GLY A 56 -6.82 -11.41 -14.65
N VAL A 57 -7.37 -11.66 -15.84
CA VAL A 57 -7.20 -10.78 -17.01
C VAL A 57 -7.86 -9.41 -16.70
N GLY A 58 -7.08 -8.34 -16.75
CA GLY A 58 -7.52 -6.98 -16.39
C GLY A 58 -7.10 -6.51 -14.99
N ASP A 59 -6.58 -7.41 -14.15
CA ASP A 59 -6.46 -7.21 -12.70
C ASP A 59 -5.02 -7.01 -12.20
N LEU A 60 -4.10 -6.55 -13.06
CA LEU A 60 -2.86 -5.91 -12.57
C LEU A 60 -3.18 -4.70 -11.66
N GLY A 61 -4.45 -4.31 -11.58
CA GLY A 61 -4.97 -3.27 -10.70
C GLY A 61 -4.38 -1.94 -11.08
N VAL A 62 -4.41 -1.64 -12.38
CA VAL A 62 -3.94 -0.39 -12.96
C VAL A 62 -4.91 0.73 -12.52
N GLY A 63 -4.68 1.25 -11.33
CA GLY A 63 -5.33 2.45 -10.81
C GLY A 63 -4.63 3.71 -11.31
N ALA A 64 -5.20 4.86 -10.97
CA ALA A 64 -4.56 6.15 -11.23
C ALA A 64 -3.14 6.18 -10.63
N GLY A 65 -2.16 6.61 -11.45
CA GLY A 65 -0.74 6.67 -11.06
C GLY A 65 0.08 5.41 -11.35
N LEU A 66 -0.52 4.33 -11.86
CA LEU A 66 0.20 3.15 -12.36
C LEU A 66 0.24 3.12 -13.89
N PHE A 67 1.25 2.45 -14.43
CA PHE A 67 1.39 2.27 -15.88
C PHE A 67 0.31 1.32 -16.43
N PRO A 68 -0.13 1.52 -17.68
CA PRO A 68 -1.02 0.57 -18.33
C PRO A 68 -0.35 -0.81 -18.48
N THR A 69 -1.17 -1.87 -18.57
CA THR A 69 -0.71 -3.27 -18.58
C THR A 69 0.29 -3.55 -19.71
N ASP A 70 0.11 -2.94 -20.87
CA ASP A 70 1.01 -3.06 -22.02
C ASP A 70 2.42 -2.54 -21.72
N VAL A 71 2.57 -1.46 -20.94
CA VAL A 71 3.89 -0.97 -20.50
C VAL A 71 4.58 -1.99 -19.58
N TYR A 72 3.84 -2.60 -18.65
CA TYR A 72 4.40 -3.68 -17.80
C TYR A 72 4.77 -4.94 -18.58
N LEU A 73 4.18 -5.15 -19.76
CA LEU A 73 4.42 -6.31 -20.62
C LEU A 73 5.31 -6.00 -21.83
N GLY A 74 5.75 -4.75 -21.99
CA GLY A 74 6.57 -4.29 -23.10
C GLY A 74 8.01 -4.80 -23.03
N GLU A 75 8.81 -4.43 -24.04
CA GLU A 75 10.22 -4.84 -24.12
C GLU A 75 11.07 -4.28 -22.98
N ARG A 76 10.81 -3.03 -22.56
CA ARG A 76 11.44 -2.37 -21.40
C ARG A 76 10.36 -2.03 -20.36
N PRO A 77 9.98 -2.97 -19.48
CA PRO A 77 9.06 -2.68 -18.38
C PRO A 77 9.75 -1.80 -17.33
N PRO A 78 8.98 -1.05 -16.52
CA PRO A 78 9.53 -0.31 -15.40
C PRO A 78 10.12 -1.27 -14.37
N LEU A 79 11.36 -1.02 -13.96
CA LEU A 79 12.09 -1.81 -12.98
C LEU A 79 12.21 -1.04 -11.67
N LEU A 80 12.34 -1.77 -10.56
CA LEU A 80 12.58 -1.15 -9.26
C LEU A 80 13.91 -0.37 -9.23
N THR A 81 14.88 -0.80 -10.02
CA THR A 81 16.17 -0.12 -10.20
C THR A 81 16.04 1.23 -10.90
N ASP A 82 14.98 1.46 -11.67
CA ASP A 82 14.76 2.75 -12.33
C ASP A 82 14.57 3.88 -11.29
N PHE A 83 14.10 3.57 -10.08
CA PHE A 83 14.03 4.55 -8.98
C PHE A 83 15.40 4.96 -8.42
N LEU A 84 16.47 4.23 -8.74
CA LEU A 84 17.84 4.51 -8.30
C LEU A 84 18.72 5.09 -9.42
N ASP A 85 18.13 5.33 -10.59
CA ASP A 85 18.82 5.86 -11.77
C ASP A 85 18.32 7.28 -12.05
N ASP A 86 19.15 8.27 -11.72
CA ASP A 86 18.86 9.71 -11.89
C ASP A 86 18.63 10.11 -13.36
N THR A 87 18.95 9.25 -14.34
CA THR A 87 18.65 9.53 -15.75
C THR A 87 17.20 9.26 -16.13
N VAL A 88 16.48 8.48 -15.31
CA VAL A 88 15.07 8.10 -15.54
C VAL A 88 14.15 8.38 -14.35
N ALA A 89 14.71 8.65 -13.17
CA ALA A 89 14.00 9.08 -11.98
C ALA A 89 13.97 10.60 -11.83
N ALA A 90 13.01 11.09 -11.05
CA ALA A 90 12.94 12.49 -10.65
C ALA A 90 12.39 12.62 -9.23
N ASP A 91 12.96 13.54 -8.46
CA ASP A 91 12.43 13.91 -7.15
C ASP A 91 11.12 14.69 -7.30
N VAL A 92 10.09 14.24 -6.59
CA VAL A 92 8.78 14.87 -6.58
C VAL A 92 8.39 15.27 -5.16
N ARG A 93 7.78 16.44 -5.02
CA ARG A 93 7.17 16.86 -3.75
C ARG A 93 5.80 16.22 -3.64
N VAL A 94 5.66 15.27 -2.73
CA VAL A 94 4.38 14.65 -2.39
C VAL A 94 3.84 15.26 -1.09
N PRO A 95 2.51 15.49 -0.97
CA PRO A 95 1.91 15.87 0.30
C PRO A 95 2.14 14.77 1.34
N THR A 96 2.57 15.15 2.55
CA THR A 96 2.62 14.22 3.67
C THR A 96 1.19 13.87 4.09
N ALA A 97 0.81 12.60 4.00
CA ALA A 97 -0.44 12.12 4.58
C ALA A 97 -0.34 12.21 6.10
N GLN A 98 -1.17 13.05 6.72
CA GLN A 98 -1.36 13.12 8.16
C GLN A 98 -2.80 12.74 8.47
N GLU A 99 -2.98 11.63 9.19
CA GLU A 99 -4.29 11.21 9.68
C GLU A 99 -4.38 11.51 11.18
N MET A 100 -5.43 12.24 11.58
CA MET A 100 -5.77 12.47 12.98
C MET A 100 -7.14 11.87 13.25
N LEU A 101 -7.20 10.90 14.16
CA LEU A 101 -8.45 10.32 14.64
C LEU A 101 -8.79 10.95 15.99
N VAL A 102 -9.87 11.73 16.04
CA VAL A 102 -10.42 12.28 17.30
C VAL A 102 -11.66 11.49 17.68
N ILE A 103 -11.71 10.99 18.90
CA ILE A 103 -12.82 10.20 19.43
C ILE A 103 -13.38 10.90 20.66
N GLN A 104 -14.65 11.30 20.62
CA GLN A 104 -15.35 11.93 21.72
C GLN A 104 -16.61 11.14 22.05
N GLY A 105 -16.82 10.86 23.33
CA GLY A 105 -18.06 10.29 23.86
C GLY A 105 -18.73 11.32 24.78
N LEU A 106 -20.02 11.58 24.55
CA LEU A 106 -20.81 12.48 25.38
C LEU A 106 -22.12 11.79 25.75
N GLU A 107 -22.38 11.65 27.05
CA GLU A 107 -23.67 11.22 27.58
C GLU A 107 -24.45 12.46 27.99
N LEU A 108 -25.66 12.63 27.43
CA LEU A 108 -26.56 13.72 27.77
C LEU A 108 -27.87 13.14 28.30
N THR A 109 -28.24 13.51 29.52
CA THR A 109 -29.59 13.30 30.04
C THR A 109 -30.38 14.58 29.80
N PRO A 110 -31.45 14.57 28.98
CA PRO A 110 -32.29 15.75 28.82
C PRO A 110 -32.94 16.07 30.17
N LEU A 111 -32.71 17.28 30.68
CA LEU A 111 -33.46 17.80 31.82
C LEU A 111 -34.85 18.21 31.33
N GLY A 112 -35.87 17.54 31.86
CA GLY A 112 -37.23 18.08 31.97
C GLY A 112 -37.38 18.80 33.30
#